data_AF-A0A920TTD8-F1
#
_entry.id   AF-A0A920TTD8-F1
#
_cell.length_a   1.000
_cell.length_b   1.000
_cell.length_c   1.000
_cell.angle_alpha   90.00
_cell.angle_beta   90.00
_cell.angle_gamma   90.00
#
_symmetry.space_group_name_H-M   'P 1'
#
loop_
_entity.id
_entity.type
_entity.pdbx_description
1 polymer ?
#
loop_
_entity_poly.entity_id
_entity_poly.type
_entity_poly.pdbx_seq_one_letter_code
_entity_poly.pdbx_strand_id
1 'polypeptide(L)'
;MRSNLIAGLDIGTSKTCAVIGEIIGDPRRPGLTILGVGQARTAGVRGDIVTNIEEITESVRSSLRKQNSWPVSRLIESMRHGW
;
A
#
# COMPACT_ATOMS: atom_id res chain seq x y z
N MET A 1 -4.07 10.68 22.72
CA MET A 1 -5.02 10.00 21.80
C MET A 1 -4.21 9.08 20.92
N ARG A 2 -4.57 7.79 20.79
CA ARG A 2 -3.93 6.91 19.79
C ARG A 2 -4.55 7.26 18.44
N SER A 3 -3.73 7.69 17.48
CA SER A 3 -4.17 7.85 16.08
C SER A 3 -4.66 6.50 15.56
N ASN A 4 -5.86 6.47 14.99
CA ASN A 4 -6.47 5.24 14.49
C ASN A 4 -5.96 4.97 13.06
N LEU A 5 -4.65 4.71 12.97
CA LEU A 5 -3.94 4.44 11.73
C LEU A 5 -4.28 3.05 11.21
N ILE A 6 -4.55 2.98 9.91
CA ILE A 6 -4.76 1.74 9.18
C ILE A 6 -3.80 1.67 8.00
N ALA A 7 -3.33 0.47 7.71
CA ALA A 7 -2.51 0.17 6.55
C ALA A 7 -3.23 -0.85 5.66
N GLY A 8 -3.32 -0.55 4.36
CA GLY A 8 -3.60 -1.54 3.32
C GLY A 8 -2.29 -1.96 2.66
N LEU A 9 -2.06 -3.26 2.52
CA LEU A 9 -0.92 -3.83 1.82
C LEU A 9 -1.43 -4.78 0.74
N ASP A 10 -0.89 -4.62 -0.46
CA ASP A 10 -1.17 -5.50 -1.58
C ASP A 10 0.15 -5.96 -2.22
N ILE A 11 0.29 -7.27 -2.45
CA ILE A 11 1.51 -7.90 -2.94
C ILE A 11 1.17 -8.60 -4.25
N GLY A 12 1.29 -7.87 -5.35
CA GLY A 12 1.19 -8.43 -6.69
C GLY A 12 2.48 -9.12 -7.12
N THR A 13 2.41 -9.83 -8.24
CA THR A 13 3.57 -10.48 -8.86
C THR A 13 4.57 -9.46 -9.44
N SER A 14 4.07 -8.27 -9.80
CA SER A 14 4.87 -7.19 -10.39
C SER A 14 5.12 -6.02 -9.44
N LYS A 15 4.16 -5.69 -8.57
CA LYS A 15 4.20 -4.51 -7.70
C LYS A 15 3.66 -4.82 -6.31
N THR A 16 4.35 -4.30 -5.30
CA THR A 16 3.91 -4.26 -3.91
C THR A 16 3.49 -2.83 -3.58
N CYS A 17 2.26 -2.67 -3.10
CA CYS A 17 1.63 -1.39 -2.83
C CYS A 17 1.23 -1.28 -1.36
N ALA A 18 1.52 -0.14 -0.74
CA ALA A 18 1.10 0.15 0.63
C ALA A 18 0.34 1.49 0.66
N VAL A 19 -0.77 1.52 1.39
CA VAL A 19 -1.58 2.71 1.63
C VAL A 19 -1.72 2.88 3.13
N ILE A 20 -1.38 4.06 3.66
CA ILE A 20 -1.61 4.41 5.06
C ILE A 20 -2.70 5.46 5.12
N GLY A 21 -3.65 5.27 6.00
CA GLY A 21 -4.71 6.22 6.27
C GLY A 21 -5.04 6.34 7.74
N GLU A 22 -5.81 7.36 8.07
CA GLU A 22 -6.35 7.59 9.40
C GLU A 22 -7.88 7.50 9.35
N ILE A 23 -8.44 6.71 10.26
CA ILE A 23 -9.88 6.63 10.45
C ILE A 23 -10.33 7.87 11.23
N ILE A 24 -11.26 8.63 10.66
CA ILE A 24 -11.79 9.87 11.22
C ILE A 24 -13.32 9.81 11.35
N GLY A 25 -13.90 10.73 12.12
CA GLY A 25 -15.35 10.87 12.23
C GLY A 25 -16.01 9.90 13.23
N ASP A 26 -17.33 9.78 13.12
CA ASP A 26 -18.16 9.00 14.05
C ASP A 26 -17.93 7.48 13.86
N PRO A 27 -17.81 6.68 14.92
CA PRO A 27 -17.61 5.22 14.80
C PRO A 27 -18.68 4.46 14.01
N ARG A 28 -19.91 4.98 13.91
CA ARG A 28 -21.01 4.42 13.12
C ARG A 28 -20.93 4.81 11.65
N ARG A 29 -20.16 5.86 11.32
CA ARG A 29 -19.91 6.36 9.96
C ARG A 29 -18.46 6.83 9.84
N PRO A 30 -17.49 5.92 9.93
CA PRO A 30 -16.09 6.29 9.87
C PRO A 30 -15.75 6.81 8.47
N GLY A 31 -15.07 7.94 8.42
CA GLY A 31 -14.34 8.42 7.25
C GLY A 31 -12.91 7.88 7.24
N LEU A 32 -12.25 7.95 6.08
CA LEU A 32 -10.85 7.58 5.92
C LEU A 32 -10.13 8.71 5.19
N THR A 33 -9.07 9.24 5.82
CA THR A 33 -8.14 10.16 5.17
C THR A 33 -6.90 9.38 4.76
N ILE A 34 -6.56 9.40 3.47
CA ILE A 34 -5.32 8.80 2.98
C ILE A 34 -4.16 9.74 3.33
N LEU A 35 -3.22 9.25 4.14
CA LEU A 35 -2.03 9.98 4.55
C LEU A 35 -0.90 9.79 3.55
N GLY A 36 -0.79 8.60 2.97
CA GLY A 36 0.12 8.36 1.87
C GLY A 36 0.01 7.00 1.21
N VAL A 37 0.60 6.92 0.03
CA VAL A 37 0.65 5.74 -0.83
C VAL A 37 2.10 5.52 -1.24
N GLY A 38 2.58 4.28 -1.13
CA GLY A 38 3.89 3.89 -1.62
C GLY A 38 3.85 2.60 -2.42
N GLN A 39 4.74 2.47 -3.39
CA GLN A 39 4.80 1.33 -4.29
C GLN A 39 6.25 0.93 -4.55
N ALA A 40 6.49 -0.37 -4.70
CA ALA A 40 7.78 -0.94 -5.08
C ALA A 40 7.59 -2.07 -6.08
N ARG A 41 8.62 -2.34 -6.89
CA ARG A 41 8.66 -3.55 -7.72
C ARG A 41 8.71 -4.77 -6.80
N THR A 42 7.93 -5.79 -7.10
CA THR A 42 8.00 -7.05 -6.36
C THR A 42 9.17 -7.89 -6.87
N ALA A 43 9.97 -8.36 -5.93
CA ALA A 43 11.00 -9.38 -6.13
C ALA A 43 10.63 -10.63 -5.31
N GLY A 44 11.31 -11.75 -5.56
CA GLY A 44 11.05 -13.01 -4.86
C GLY A 44 9.79 -13.76 -5.29
N VAL A 45 9.21 -13.42 -6.44
CA VAL A 45 8.05 -14.08 -7.04
C VAL A 45 8.36 -14.53 -8.47
N ARG A 46 7.96 -15.75 -8.85
CA ARG A 46 7.97 -16.26 -10.23
C ARG A 46 6.59 -16.82 -10.58
N GLY A 47 5.91 -16.20 -11.54
CA GLY A 47 4.48 -16.47 -11.75
C GLY A 47 3.72 -16.10 -10.48
N ASP A 48 2.93 -17.03 -9.95
CA ASP A 48 2.17 -16.84 -8.70
C ASP A 48 2.86 -17.50 -7.48
N ILE A 49 4.11 -17.93 -7.64
CA ILE A 49 4.84 -18.68 -6.62
C ILE A 49 5.90 -17.78 -5.96
N VAL A 50 5.90 -17.76 -4.63
CA VAL A 50 6.96 -17.16 -3.82
C VAL A 50 8.21 -18.02 -3.91
N THR A 51 9.31 -17.44 -4.42
CA THR A 51 10.61 -18.12 -4.56
C THR A 51 11.66 -17.59 -3.58
N ASN A 52 11.49 -16.39 -3.04
CA ASN A 52 12.40 -15.79 -2.06
C ASN A 52 11.61 -14.84 -1.12
N ILE A 53 11.51 -15.19 0.16
CA ILE A 53 10.69 -14.42 1.12
C ILE A 53 11.41 -13.16 1.60
N GLU A 54 12.74 -13.17 1.67
CA GLU A 54 13.54 -12.01 2.06
C GLU A 54 13.37 -10.88 1.03
N GLU A 55 13.36 -11.21 -0.26
CA GLU A 55 13.10 -10.27 -1.36
C GLU A 55 11.67 -9.69 -1.31
N ILE A 56 10.67 -10.50 -0.98
CA ILE A 56 9.30 -10.00 -0.77
C ILE A 56 9.25 -9.07 0.44
N THR A 57 9.90 -9.46 1.53
CA THR A 57 9.95 -8.64 2.75
C THR A 57 10.58 -7.28 2.48
N GLU A 58 11.65 -7.24 1.68
CA GLU A 58 12.26 -5.98 1.24
C GLU A 58 11.35 -5.18 0.30
N SER A 59 10.61 -5.84 -0.57
CA SER A 59 9.61 -5.18 -1.45
C SER A 59 8.52 -4.48 -0.62
N VAL A 60 8.04 -5.13 0.45
CA VAL A 60 7.10 -4.54 1.40
C VAL A 60 7.72 -3.33 2.11
N ARG A 61 8.91 -3.47 2.69
CA ARG A 61 9.62 -2.34 3.33
C ARG A 61 9.85 -1.17 2.37
N SER A 62 10.23 -1.46 1.14
CA SER A 62 10.46 -0.46 0.10
C SER A 62 9.18 0.28 -0.27
N SER A 63 8.04 -0.42 -0.37
CA SER A 63 6.74 0.22 -0.61
C SER A 63 6.38 1.20 0.51
N LEU A 64 6.61 0.86 1.77
CA LEU A 64 6.35 1.73 2.91
C LEU A 64 7.28 2.95 2.93
N ARG A 65 8.57 2.78 2.57
CA ARG A 65 9.54 3.89 2.49
C ARG A 65 9.25 4.88 1.37
N LYS A 66 8.67 4.42 0.26
CA LYS A 66 8.34 5.26 -0.92
C LYS A 66 6.99 5.97 -0.79
N GLN A 67 6.45 6.02 0.41
CA GLN A 67 5.17 6.66 0.66
C GLN A 67 5.22 8.16 0.35
N ASN A 68 4.27 8.60 -0.48
CA ASN A 68 4.02 10.00 -0.76
C ASN A 68 2.56 10.34 -0.46
N SER A 69 2.27 11.58 -0.07
CA SER A 69 0.89 12.05 0.07
C SER A 69 0.28 12.23 -1.32
N TRP A 70 -0.61 11.31 -1.69
CA TRP A 70 -1.34 11.37 -2.95
C TRP A 70 -2.82 11.67 -2.69
N PRO A 71 -3.45 12.54 -3.50
CA PRO A 71 -4.90 12.63 -3.52
C PRO A 71 -5.50 11.30 -3.99
N VAL A 72 -6.67 10.94 -3.46
CA VAL A 72 -7.38 9.68 -3.76
C VAL A 72 -7.59 9.49 -5.27
N SER A 73 -7.82 10.56 -6.03
CA SER A 73 -7.94 10.52 -7.48
C SER A 73 -6.70 9.94 -8.17
N ARG A 74 -5.51 10.34 -7.74
CA ARG A 74 -4.23 9.88 -8.30
C ARG A 74 -3.91 8.44 -7.87
N LEU A 75 -4.32 8.04 -6.67
CA LEU A 75 -4.26 6.64 -6.25
C LEU A 75 -5.08 5.76 -7.19
N ILE A 76 -6.35 6.12 -7.42
CA ILE A 76 -7.24 5.40 -8.33
C ILE A 76 -6.66 5.35 -9.76
N GLU A 77 -6.10 6.45 -10.25
CA GLU A 77 -5.45 6.49 -11.56
C GLU A 77 -4.22 5.58 -11.64
N SER A 78 -3.38 5.56 -10.60
CA SER A 78 -2.22 4.66 -10.55
C SER A 78 -2.63 3.18 -10.51
N MET A 79 -3.76 2.86 -9.87
CA MET A 79 -4.33 1.51 -9.83
C MET A 79 -4.89 1.08 -11.20
N ARG A 80 -5.36 2.01 -12.03
CA ARG A 80 -5.85 1.71 -13.39
C ARG A 80 -4.73 1.37 -14.38
N HIS A 81 -3.51 1.86 -14.16
CA HIS A 81 -2.39 1.71 -15.09
C HIS A 81 -1.44 0.56 -14.74
N GLY A 82 -1.98 -0.52 -14.16
CA GLY A 82 -1.28 -1.81 -14.06
C GLY A 82 -1.11 -2.29 -12.63
N TRP A 83 -2.16 -2.97 -12.17
CA TRP A 83 -2.06 -4.39 -11.81
C TRP A 83 -1.92 -5.23 -13.07
#